data_AF-A0A7Y5GHJ5-F1
#
_entry.id   AF-A0A7Y5GHJ5-F1
#
_cell.length_a   1.000
_cell.length_b   1.000
_cell.length_c   1.000
_cell.angle_alpha   90.00
_cell.angle_beta   90.00
_cell.angle_gamma   90.00
#
_symmetry.space_group_name_H-M   'P 1'
#
loop_
_entity.id
_entity.type
_entity.pdbx_description
1 polymer ?
#
loop_
_entity_poly.entity_id
_entity_poly.type
_entity_poly.pdbx_seq_one_letter_code
_entity_poly.pdbx_strand_id
1 'polypeptide(L)'
;MKDWASLIEMGDLSVSNQLLSGFYDIEMGRWRWTIQNFSVILKPPSASEQNGATLLLRLFIPAVQIDKLGPITLSSEVDDQVLDPQTFYKPGEYTYARDLPPVLLATNVPPVRFCLARATPRTENDGRELGIVVTSAGLISK
;
A
#
# COMPACT_ATOMS: atom_id res chain seq x y z
N MET A 1 9.84 4.75 -20.84
CA MET A 1 8.74 4.71 -19.85
C MET A 1 9.18 3.73 -18.76
N LYS A 2 8.94 4.03 -17.48
CA LYS A 2 9.18 3.03 -16.42
C LYS A 2 8.07 2.00 -16.53
N ASP A 3 8.41 0.76 -16.89
CA ASP A 3 7.45 -0.33 -17.03
C ASP A 3 7.02 -0.82 -15.65
N TRP A 4 5.73 -0.68 -15.34
CA TRP A 4 5.13 -1.30 -14.16
C TRP A 4 4.90 -2.77 -14.48
N ALA A 5 5.62 -3.67 -13.81
CA ALA A 5 5.45 -5.09 -14.10
C ALA A 5 4.32 -5.73 -13.29
N SER A 6 3.95 -5.12 -12.17
CA SER A 6 2.66 -5.32 -11.51
C SER A 6 2.11 -3.97 -11.04
N LEU A 7 0.87 -3.69 -11.41
CA LEU A 7 0.13 -2.51 -10.97
C LEU A 7 -1.29 -2.95 -10.63
N ILE A 8 -1.66 -2.76 -9.38
CA ILE A 8 -3.03 -2.87 -8.90
C ILE A 8 -3.59 -1.48 -8.85
N GLU A 9 -4.57 -1.19 -9.70
CA GLU A 9 -5.44 -0.02 -9.54
C GLU A 9 -6.60 -0.42 -8.62
N MET A 10 -6.86 0.35 -7.55
CA MET A 10 -7.85 -0.03 -6.54
C MET A 10 -9.29 -0.05 -7.08
N GLY A 11 -9.52 0.62 -8.21
CA GLY A 11 -10.76 0.60 -8.98
C GLY A 11 -10.92 -0.60 -9.93
N ASP A 12 -9.86 -1.37 -10.19
CA ASP A 12 -9.91 -2.50 -11.12
C ASP A 12 -10.36 -3.78 -10.41
N LEU A 13 -11.57 -4.21 -10.73
CA LEU A 13 -12.15 -5.42 -10.14
C LEU A 13 -11.43 -6.70 -10.57
N SER A 14 -10.75 -6.71 -11.73
CA SER A 14 -10.10 -7.91 -12.28
C SER A 14 -8.88 -8.36 -11.46
N VAL A 15 -8.29 -7.44 -10.69
CA VAL A 15 -7.13 -7.69 -9.81
C VAL A 15 -7.53 -7.77 -8.33
N SER A 16 -8.82 -7.87 -8.01
CA SER A 16 -9.29 -7.93 -6.62
C SER A 16 -8.75 -9.13 -5.84
N ASN A 17 -8.42 -10.24 -6.51
CA ASN A 17 -7.77 -11.39 -5.88
C ASN A 17 -6.35 -11.08 -5.36
N GLN A 18 -5.77 -9.95 -5.78
CA GLN A 18 -4.49 -9.48 -5.30
C GLN A 18 -4.60 -8.59 -4.04
N LEU A 19 -5.83 -8.19 -3.66
CA LEU A 19 -6.13 -7.49 -2.42
C LEU A 19 -6.44 -8.51 -1.32
N LEU A 20 -5.43 -8.87 -0.52
CA LEU A 20 -5.57 -9.98 0.43
C LEU A 20 -6.40 -9.63 1.66
N SER A 21 -6.20 -8.43 2.22
CA SER A 21 -6.90 -8.00 3.44
C SER A 21 -6.83 -6.50 3.66
N GLY A 22 -7.77 -5.98 4.47
CA GLY A 22 -7.70 -4.63 5.03
C GLY A 22 -8.15 -3.50 4.12
N PHE A 23 -8.86 -3.82 3.03
CA PHE A 23 -9.46 -2.84 2.12
C PHE A 23 -10.99 -2.85 2.24
N TYR A 24 -11.60 -1.67 2.19
CA TYR A 24 -13.04 -1.51 2.01
C TYR A 24 -13.44 -1.55 0.53
N ASP A 25 -14.74 -1.44 0.26
CA ASP A 25 -15.29 -1.35 -1.09
C ASP A 25 -14.73 -0.18 -1.89
N ILE A 26 -14.85 -0.28 -3.22
CA ILE A 26 -14.42 0.78 -4.14
C ILE A 26 -15.33 1.99 -3.94
N GLU A 27 -14.71 3.14 -3.72
CA GLU A 27 -15.39 4.41 -3.70
C GLU A 27 -15.05 5.22 -4.97
N MET A 28 -16.07 5.84 -5.55
CA MET A 28 -16.00 6.64 -6.78
C MET A 28 -15.28 5.94 -7.95
N GLY A 29 -15.33 4.60 -7.99
CA GLY A 29 -14.74 3.76 -9.04
C GLY A 29 -13.21 3.78 -9.10
N ARG A 30 -12.51 4.34 -8.11
CA ARG A 30 -11.08 4.67 -8.26
C ARG A 30 -10.19 4.32 -7.08
N TRP A 31 -10.75 4.26 -5.88
CA TRP A 31 -9.93 4.16 -4.67
C TRP A 31 -10.62 3.33 -3.61
N ARG A 32 -9.85 2.90 -2.61
CA ARG A 32 -10.36 2.16 -1.45
C ARG A 32 -9.78 2.75 -0.17
N TRP A 33 -10.60 2.85 0.87
CA TRP A 33 -10.11 3.04 2.23
C TRP A 33 -9.42 1.77 2.72
N THR A 34 -8.38 1.93 3.53
CA THR A 34 -7.76 0.84 4.28
C THR A 34 -8.16 0.87 5.75
N ILE A 35 -8.06 -0.28 6.40
CA ILE A 35 -7.91 -0.35 7.86
C ILE A 35 -6.43 -0.10 8.24
N GLN A 36 -6.07 -0.21 9.53
CA GLN A 36 -4.70 -0.01 10.00
C GLN A 36 -3.69 -0.95 9.34
N ASN A 37 -4.05 -2.23 9.20
CA ASN A 37 -3.24 -3.27 8.59
C ASN A 37 -3.89 -3.73 7.29
N PHE A 38 -3.17 -3.63 6.18
CA PHE A 38 -3.68 -4.05 4.88
C PHE A 38 -2.57 -4.73 4.09
N SER A 39 -2.94 -5.57 3.13
CA SER A 39 -1.95 -6.38 2.42
C SER A 39 -2.38 -6.70 1.00
N VAL A 40 -1.40 -6.68 0.11
CA VAL A 40 -1.57 -7.05 -1.31
C VAL A 40 -0.57 -8.13 -1.68
N ILE A 41 -0.80 -8.77 -2.82
CA ILE A 41 0.17 -9.67 -3.43
C ILE A 41 0.55 -9.11 -4.80
N LEU A 42 1.84 -8.81 -5.00
CA LEU A 42 2.35 -8.12 -6.19
C LEU A 42 3.30 -9.04 -6.95
N LYS A 43 2.97 -9.34 -8.21
CA LYS A 43 3.84 -10.14 -9.08
C LYS A 43 5.19 -9.44 -9.27
N PRO A 44 6.33 -10.10 -8.97
CA PRO A 44 7.64 -9.54 -9.24
C PRO A 44 7.83 -9.22 -10.74
N PRO A 45 8.49 -8.08 -11.07
CA PRO A 45 8.92 -7.80 -12.43
C PRO A 45 9.85 -8.86 -12.99
N SER A 46 9.85 -9.03 -14.32
CA SER A 46 10.87 -9.84 -15.00
C SER A 46 12.28 -9.38 -14.62
N ALA A 47 13.18 -10.32 -14.35
CA ALA A 47 14.57 -10.09 -13.94
C ALA A 47 14.75 -9.37 -12.59
N SER A 48 13.68 -9.17 -11.81
CA SER A 48 13.78 -8.55 -10.48
C SER A 48 14.43 -9.46 -9.44
N GLU A 49 14.47 -10.76 -9.70
CA GLU A 49 15.26 -11.75 -8.96
C GLU A 49 16.78 -11.52 -9.08
N GLN A 50 17.22 -10.71 -10.05
CA GLN A 50 18.62 -10.29 -10.22
C GLN A 50 18.82 -8.81 -9.88
N ASN A 51 17.90 -7.94 -10.33
CA ASN A 51 18.07 -6.48 -10.28
C ASN A 51 17.35 -5.82 -9.09
N GLY A 52 16.46 -6.54 -8.41
CA GLY A 52 15.54 -5.98 -7.44
C GLY A 52 14.38 -5.24 -8.11
N ALA A 53 13.55 -4.62 -7.28
CA ALA A 53 12.43 -3.79 -7.71
C ALA A 53 12.23 -2.62 -6.75
N THR A 54 11.38 -1.67 -7.15
CA THR A 54 10.85 -0.64 -6.25
C THR A 54 9.36 -0.90 -6.02
N LEU A 55 9.00 -1.14 -4.76
CA LEU A 55 7.63 -1.10 -4.25
C LEU A 55 7.11 0.32 -4.29
N LEU A 56 5.92 0.51 -4.85
CA LEU A 56 5.21 1.77 -4.88
C LEU A 56 3.79 1.60 -4.34
N LEU A 57 3.38 2.51 -3.47
CA LEU A 57 2.00 2.66 -3.02
C LEU A 57 1.60 4.12 -3.21
N ARG A 58 0.62 4.36 -4.09
CA ARG A 58 0.00 5.68 -4.25
C ARG A 58 -1.17 5.80 -3.30
N LEU A 59 -1.15 6.86 -2.51
CA LEU A 59 -2.09 7.05 -1.42
C LEU A 59 -2.48 8.52 -1.27
N PHE A 60 -3.64 8.73 -0.66
CA PHE A 60 -4.13 10.02 -0.22
C PHE A 60 -4.38 9.99 1.29
N ILE A 61 -3.92 11.03 1.98
CA ILE A 61 -4.17 11.25 3.41
C ILE A 61 -5.17 12.40 3.55
N PRO A 62 -6.42 12.12 3.95
CA PRO A 62 -7.40 13.17 4.20
C PRO A 62 -7.01 14.07 5.38
N ALA A 63 -7.37 15.35 5.32
CA ALA A 63 -7.12 16.32 6.39
C ALA A 63 -7.60 15.82 7.76
N VAL A 64 -8.80 15.22 7.81
CA VAL A 64 -9.38 14.66 9.04
C VAL A 64 -8.51 13.60 9.72
N GLN A 65 -7.69 12.84 8.96
CA GLN A 65 -6.78 11.85 9.56
C GLN A 65 -5.61 12.54 10.26
N ILE A 66 -5.02 13.58 9.65
CA ILE A 66 -3.94 14.37 10.25
C ILE A 66 -4.47 15.16 11.45
N ASP A 67 -5.64 15.78 11.33
CA ASP A 67 -6.24 16.59 12.40
C ASP A 67 -6.56 15.75 13.65
N LYS A 68 -6.99 14.50 13.47
CA LYS A 68 -7.36 13.61 14.58
C LYS A 68 -6.19 12.82 15.15
N LEU A 69 -5.31 12.28 14.29
CA LEU A 69 -4.29 11.31 14.70
C LEU A 69 -2.89 11.93 14.83
N GLY A 70 -2.69 13.13 14.26
CA GLY A 70 -1.37 13.71 14.04
C GLY A 70 -0.68 13.09 12.82
N PRO A 71 0.67 13.18 12.75
CA PRO A 71 1.44 12.58 11.67
C PRO A 71 1.18 11.08 11.52
N ILE A 72 0.97 10.64 10.29
CA ILE A 72 0.72 9.23 9.96
C ILE A 72 2.02 8.56 9.57
N THR A 73 2.39 7.46 10.22
CA THR A 73 3.55 6.65 9.84
C THR A 73 3.09 5.36 9.19
N LEU A 74 3.60 5.07 8.00
CA LEU A 74 3.38 3.84 7.25
C LEU A 74 4.67 3.03 7.20
N SER A 75 4.61 1.78 7.60
CA SER A 75 5.66 0.78 7.37
C SER A 75 5.14 -0.32 6.45
N SER A 76 6.06 -1.10 5.89
CA SER A 76 5.71 -2.30 5.15
C SER A 76 6.71 -3.43 5.40
N GLU A 77 6.28 -4.65 5.14
CA GLU A 77 7.04 -5.87 5.35
C GLU A 77 6.81 -6.85 4.19
N VAL A 78 7.86 -7.57 3.80
CA VAL A 78 7.86 -8.61 2.78
C VAL A 78 8.72 -9.77 3.29
N ASP A 79 8.15 -10.98 3.42
CA ASP A 79 8.84 -12.18 3.94
C ASP A 79 9.68 -11.90 5.21
N ASP A 80 9.02 -11.39 6.27
CA ASP A 80 9.62 -11.00 7.56
C ASP A 80 10.66 -9.86 7.49
N GLN A 81 10.98 -9.33 6.30
CA GLN A 81 11.83 -8.16 6.15
C GLN A 81 10.99 -6.88 6.25
N VAL A 82 11.16 -6.18 7.37
CA VAL A 82 10.59 -4.83 7.57
C VAL A 82 11.36 -3.81 6.75
N LEU A 83 10.63 -3.03 5.95
CA LEU A 83 11.16 -1.91 5.16
C LEU A 83 11.06 -0.61 5.97
N ASP A 84 11.90 0.36 5.63
CA ASP A 84 11.95 1.63 6.36
C ASP A 84 10.55 2.30 6.42
N PRO A 85 10.12 2.81 7.58
CA PRO A 85 8.86 3.51 7.68
C PRO A 85 8.93 4.90 7.01
N GLN A 86 7.77 5.46 6.63
CA GLN A 86 7.64 6.84 6.17
C GLN A 86 6.57 7.56 7.00
N THR A 87 6.90 8.75 7.50
CA THR A 87 5.97 9.60 8.24
C THR A 87 5.50 10.77 7.38
N PHE A 88 4.19 10.98 7.33
CA PHE A 88 3.51 12.04 6.60
C PHE A 88 2.92 13.05 7.59
N TYR A 89 3.32 14.31 7.45
CA TYR A 89 2.96 15.38 8.40
C TYR A 89 1.80 16.26 7.94
N LYS A 90 1.36 16.11 6.69
CA LYS A 90 0.35 16.95 6.06
C LYS A 90 -0.65 16.09 5.29
N PRO A 91 -1.88 16.57 5.07
CA PRO A 91 -2.78 15.93 4.14
C PRO A 91 -2.32 16.11 2.71
N GLY A 92 -2.75 15.20 1.84
CA GLY A 92 -2.43 15.26 0.42
C GLY A 92 -2.15 13.89 -0.20
N GLU A 93 -1.76 13.94 -1.46
CA GLU A 93 -1.37 12.77 -2.23
C GLU A 93 0.12 12.47 -2.04
N TYR A 94 0.45 11.19 -1.88
CA TYR A 94 1.81 10.72 -1.67
C TYR A 94 2.08 9.46 -2.46
N THR A 95 3.37 9.23 -2.72
CA THR A 95 3.88 7.92 -3.14
C THR A 95 4.83 7.43 -2.05
N TYR A 96 4.46 6.33 -1.40
CA TYR A 96 5.39 5.55 -0.57
C TYR A 96 6.21 4.66 -1.50
N ALA A 97 7.53 4.73 -1.40
CA ALA A 97 8.44 4.01 -2.28
C ALA A 97 9.54 3.31 -1.50
N ARG A 98 9.73 2.00 -1.71
CA ARG A 98 10.81 1.23 -1.07
C ARG A 98 11.49 0.30 -2.04
N ASP A 99 12.80 0.22 -1.93
CA ASP A 99 13.58 -0.71 -2.72
C ASP A 99 13.51 -2.11 -2.10
N LEU A 100 13.22 -3.09 -2.94
CA LEU A 100 13.22 -4.50 -2.59
C LEU A 100 14.49 -5.14 -3.15
N PRO A 101 15.34 -5.75 -2.30
CA PRO A 101 16.50 -6.47 -2.78
C PRO A 101 16.07 -7.74 -3.55
N PRO A 102 16.89 -8.23 -4.50
CA PRO A 102 16.55 -9.37 -5.34
C PRO A 102 16.16 -10.64 -4.56
N VAL A 103 16.75 -10.84 -3.37
CA VAL A 103 16.47 -12.00 -2.50
C VAL A 103 15.00 -12.10 -2.10
N LEU A 104 14.28 -10.97 -1.96
CA LEU A 104 12.85 -10.95 -1.65
C LEU A 104 11.96 -11.27 -2.86
N LEU A 105 12.55 -11.37 -4.05
CA LEU A 105 11.83 -11.51 -5.33
C LEU A 105 12.16 -12.83 -6.03
N ALA A 106 13.02 -13.66 -5.43
CA ALA A 106 13.62 -14.83 -6.08
C ALA A 106 12.74 -16.09 -6.10
N THR A 107 11.82 -16.25 -5.15
CA THR A 107 11.20 -17.57 -4.90
C THR A 107 9.69 -17.57 -4.72
N ASN A 108 9.03 -16.42 -4.61
CA ASN A 108 7.57 -16.40 -4.54
C ASN A 108 6.99 -15.04 -4.94
N VAL A 109 5.65 -14.95 -4.95
CA VAL A 109 4.93 -13.68 -4.96
C VAL A 109 4.58 -13.35 -3.49
N PRO A 110 5.52 -12.81 -2.68
CA PRO A 110 5.26 -12.62 -1.26
C PRO A 110 4.16 -11.56 -1.05
N PRO A 111 3.27 -11.76 -0.07
CA PRO A 111 2.39 -10.70 0.38
C PRO A 111 3.22 -9.50 0.85
N VAL A 112 2.90 -8.31 0.33
CA VAL A 112 3.37 -7.05 0.89
C VAL A 112 2.37 -6.65 1.97
N ARG A 113 2.83 -6.64 3.21
CA ARG A 113 2.03 -6.21 4.37
C ARG A 113 2.34 -4.75 4.66
N PHE A 114 1.30 -3.95 4.80
CA PHE A 114 1.40 -2.55 5.19
C PHE A 114 0.79 -2.36 6.57
N CYS A 115 1.44 -1.53 7.39
CA CYS A 115 0.97 -1.20 8.72
C CYS A 115 1.05 0.31 8.94
N LEU A 116 -0.07 0.89 9.34
CA LEU A 116 -0.11 2.26 9.84
C LEU A 116 0.14 2.23 11.35
N ALA A 117 0.95 3.15 11.85
CA ALA A 117 1.16 3.28 13.29
C ALA A 117 -0.14 3.64 14.04
N ARG A 118 -1.10 4.28 13.35
CA ARG A 118 -2.41 4.68 13.88
C ARG A 118 -3.46 4.64 12.77
N ALA A 119 -4.71 4.36 13.14
CA ALA A 119 -5.89 4.52 12.31
C ALA A 119 -7.01 5.15 13.15
N THR A 120 -7.98 5.80 12.50
CA THR A 120 -9.17 6.31 13.16
C THR A 120 -10.04 5.11 13.55
N PRO A 121 -10.38 4.92 14.83
CA PRO A 121 -11.20 3.79 15.25
C PRO A 121 -12.63 3.93 14.71
N ARG A 122 -13.38 2.82 14.77
CA ARG A 122 -14.81 2.83 14.46
C ARG A 122 -15.54 3.85 15.33
N THR A 123 -16.42 4.63 14.70
CA THR A 123 -17.23 5.65 15.37
C THR A 123 -18.71 5.38 15.13
N GLU A 124 -19.60 6.07 15.85
CA GLU A 124 -21.04 5.99 15.60
C GLU A 124 -21.42 6.57 14.23
N ASN A 125 -20.68 7.57 13.75
CA ASN A 125 -20.94 8.24 12.47
C ASN A 125 -20.39 7.47 11.26
N ASP A 126 -19.26 6.78 11.46
CA ASP A 126 -18.66 5.90 10.45
C ASP A 126 -18.20 4.62 11.17
N GLY A 127 -18.93 3.51 10.93
CA GLY A 127 -18.71 2.22 11.56
C GLY A 127 -17.43 1.49 11.12
N ARG A 128 -16.60 2.13 10.29
CA ARG A 128 -15.34 1.62 9.77
C ARG A 128 -14.16 2.09 10.60
N GLU A 129 -13.12 1.27 10.67
CA GLU A 129 -11.78 1.72 11.09
C GLU A 129 -11.11 2.32 9.86
N LEU A 130 -10.65 3.57 9.91
CA LEU A 130 -10.14 4.28 8.74
C LEU A 130 -8.67 4.66 8.89
N GLY A 131 -7.83 4.07 8.04
CA GLY A 131 -6.42 4.41 7.87
C GLY A 131 -6.21 5.50 6.83
N ILE A 132 -5.79 5.09 5.63
CA ILE A 132 -5.54 5.98 4.48
C ILE A 132 -6.40 5.55 3.28
N VAL A 133 -6.46 6.41 2.26
CA VAL A 133 -7.04 6.06 0.97
C VAL A 133 -5.91 5.60 0.04
N VAL A 134 -6.07 4.44 -0.59
CA VAL A 134 -5.12 3.92 -1.58
C VAL A 134 -5.74 3.98 -2.97
N THR A 135 -4.94 4.40 -3.95
CA THR A 135 -5.33 4.44 -5.36
C THR A 135 -4.64 3.34 -6.15
N SER A 136 -3.36 3.07 -5.89
CA SER A 136 -2.67 1.95 -6.51
C SER A 136 -1.48 1.41 -5.70
N ALA A 137 -1.13 0.16 -5.97
CA ALA A 137 0.07 -0.51 -5.44
C ALA A 137 0.77 -1.27 -6.57
N GLY A 138 2.10 -1.32 -6.58
CA GLY A 138 2.82 -1.99 -7.66
C GLY A 138 4.31 -2.17 -7.44
N LEU A 139 4.92 -2.95 -8.33
CA LEU A 139 6.37 -3.12 -8.45
C LEU A 139 6.86 -2.62 -9.80
N ILE A 140 7.92 -1.82 -9.76
CA ILE A 140 8.66 -1.38 -10.95
C ILE A 140 10.04 -2.03 -10.92
N SER A 141 10.49 -2.58 -12.05
CA SER A 141 11.85 -3.10 -12.18
C SER A 141 12.88 -1.98 -11.99
N LYS A 142 14.04 -2.34 -11.44
CA LYS A 142 15.21 -1.46 -11.42
C LYS A 142 15.95 -1.47 -12.74
#